data_AF-A0A8J9RYT1-F1
#
_entry.id   AF-A0A8J9RYT1-F1
#
_cell.length_a   1.000
_cell.length_b   1.000
_cell.length_c   1.000
_cell.angle_alpha   90.00
_cell.angle_beta   90.00
_cell.angle_gamma   90.00
#
_symmetry.space_group_name_H-M   'P 1'
#
loop_
_entity.id
_entity.type
_entity.pdbx_description
1 polymer ?
#
loop_
_entity_poly.entity_id
_entity_poly.type
_entity_poly.pdbx_seq_one_letter_code
_entity_poly.pdbx_strand_id
1 'polypeptide(L)'
;EAHSKITRFILICNYVTRVIEPLASRCAKFRFQSLPPSSMKARLEWIANEQNCSESEKDLLDDILEYADGDMRQAVTTLQSVHSLAAGGAKVDKAALAEIAGLPPPAIVDMLWTALLSNSFDTMEKVVETLSAEGFSAQLLLSALVPKLVTDQDLNELSKAELAIRIAEAEKNMIEGGDEQLQLLTVCSLAVSCFEQSKTINQ
;
A
#
# COMPACT_ATOMS: atom_id res chain seq x y z
N GLU A 1 43.42 4.13 -8.31
CA GLU A 1 43.49 5.55 -7.88
C GLU A 1 43.89 6.54 -8.97
N ALA A 2 44.14 6.11 -10.22
CA ALA A 2 44.68 6.97 -11.27
C ALA A 2 43.86 8.24 -11.61
N HIS A 3 42.54 8.23 -11.43
CA HIS A 3 41.66 9.34 -11.84
C HIS A 3 40.98 10.12 -10.70
N SER A 4 41.27 9.77 -9.43
CA SER A 4 40.61 10.40 -8.26
C SER A 4 40.93 11.90 -8.13
N LYS A 5 42.06 12.37 -8.68
CA LYS A 5 42.45 13.78 -8.65
C LYS A 5 41.65 14.68 -9.60
N ILE A 6 41.07 14.10 -10.66
CA ILE A 6 40.44 14.85 -11.76
C ILE A 6 38.93 14.60 -11.82
N THR A 7 38.47 13.42 -11.40
CA THR A 7 37.07 13.01 -11.50
C THR A 7 36.46 12.75 -10.12
N ARG A 8 35.23 13.23 -9.92
CA ARG A 8 34.41 12.94 -8.74
C ARG A 8 33.26 12.02 -9.15
N PHE A 9 33.00 11.00 -8.33
CA PHE A 9 31.89 10.07 -8.54
C PHE A 9 30.79 10.34 -7.51
N ILE A 10 29.54 10.31 -7.96
CA ILE A 10 28.35 10.36 -7.11
C ILE A 10 27.56 9.08 -7.39
N LEU A 11 27.37 8.28 -6.35
CA LEU A 11 26.57 7.06 -6.42
C LEU A 11 25.26 7.29 -5.67
N ILE A 12 24.13 7.07 -6.35
CA ILE A 12 22.79 7.17 -5.77
C ILE A 12 22.22 5.75 -5.69
N CYS A 13 21.78 5.33 -4.51
CA CYS A 13 21.20 4.01 -4.30
C CYS A 13 20.20 4.02 -3.13
N ASN A 14 19.24 3.10 -3.16
CA ASN A 14 18.25 2.95 -2.09
C ASN A 14 18.79 2.07 -0.95
N TYR A 15 19.62 1.08 -1.28
CA TYR A 15 20.15 0.11 -0.33
C TYR A 15 21.67 0.09 -0.37
N VAL A 16 22.31 0.63 0.67
CA VAL A 16 23.78 0.65 0.77
C VAL A 16 24.37 -0.76 0.85
N THR A 17 23.60 -1.73 1.35
CA THR A 17 23.99 -3.15 1.44
C THR A 17 24.16 -3.82 0.07
N ARG A 18 23.56 -3.26 -0.99
CA ARG A 18 23.77 -3.72 -2.37
C ARG A 18 25.03 -3.14 -3.01
N VAL A 19 25.70 -2.19 -2.36
CA VAL A 19 26.96 -1.62 -2.82
C VAL A 19 28.12 -2.40 -2.22
N ILE A 20 29.04 -2.86 -3.06
CA ILE A 20 30.23 -3.59 -2.60
C ILE A 20 31.07 -2.72 -1.65
N GLU A 21 31.60 -3.35 -0.59
CA GLU A 21 32.37 -2.67 0.45
C GLU A 21 33.58 -1.85 -0.07
N PRO A 22 34.33 -2.30 -1.10
CA PRO A 22 35.42 -1.50 -1.67
C PRO A 22 34.99 -0.16 -2.28
N LEU A 23 33.74 -0.03 -2.73
CA LEU A 23 33.19 1.25 -3.20
C LEU A 23 32.63 2.05 -2.03
N ALA A 24 31.84 1.43 -1.16
CA ALA A 24 31.21 2.09 -0.02
C ALA A 24 32.22 2.69 0.97
N SER A 25 33.40 2.07 1.12
CA SER A 25 34.50 2.57 1.96
C SER A 25 35.19 3.82 1.41
N ARG A 26 35.10 4.07 0.10
CA ARG A 26 35.77 5.19 -0.58
C ARG A 26 34.85 6.41 -0.77
N CYS A 27 33.57 6.27 -0.50
CA CYS A 27 32.56 7.32 -0.69
C CYS A 27 32.12 7.91 0.65
N ALA A 28 31.89 9.23 0.67
CA ALA A 28 31.15 9.88 1.75
C ALA A 28 29.68 9.44 1.68
N LYS A 29 29.14 8.99 2.80
CA LYS A 29 27.77 8.45 2.88
C LYS A 29 26.82 9.54 3.31
N PHE A 30 25.88 9.89 2.44
CA PHE A 30 24.77 10.78 2.74
C PHE A 30 23.48 9.96 2.76
N ARG A 31 22.81 9.91 3.91
CA ARG A 31 21.54 9.19 4.06
C ARG A 31 20.39 10.18 3.96
N PHE A 32 19.61 10.04 2.90
CA PHE A 32 18.34 10.74 2.75
C PHE A 32 17.27 9.95 3.51
N GLN A 33 16.65 10.59 4.49
CA GLN A 33 15.49 10.05 5.19
C GLN A 33 14.22 10.47 4.45
N SER A 34 13.13 9.72 4.66
CA SER A 34 11.79 10.14 4.23
C SER A 34 11.51 11.55 4.72
N LEU A 35 10.84 12.35 3.90
CA LEU A 35 10.57 13.73 4.24
C LEU A 35 9.51 13.82 5.33
N PRO A 36 9.65 14.77 6.28
CA PRO A 36 8.60 14.98 7.26
C PRO A 36 7.34 15.54 6.56
N PRO A 37 6.13 15.14 7.01
CA PRO A 37 4.88 15.50 6.34
C PRO A 37 4.66 17.02 6.28
N SER A 38 5.15 17.77 7.28
CA SER A 38 5.07 19.24 7.30
C SER A 38 5.85 19.89 6.15
N SER A 39 7.07 19.41 5.86
CA SER A 39 7.87 19.92 4.74
C SER A 39 7.29 19.53 3.39
N MET A 40 6.73 18.32 3.29
CA MET A 40 6.03 17.89 2.07
C MET A 40 4.79 18.73 1.82
N LYS A 41 3.97 18.98 2.85
CA LYS A 41 2.77 19.81 2.77
C LYS A 41 3.09 21.21 2.26
N ALA A 42 4.06 21.89 2.88
CA ALA A 42 4.47 23.23 2.46
C ALA A 42 4.92 23.26 0.98
N ARG A 43 5.60 22.19 0.53
CA ARG A 43 6.03 22.09 -0.86
C ARG A 43 4.86 21.82 -1.82
N LEU A 44 3.91 20.97 -1.46
CA LEU A 44 2.72 20.71 -2.25
C LEU A 44 1.80 21.93 -2.32
N GLU A 45 1.61 22.65 -1.22
CA GLU A 45 0.85 23.90 -1.18
C GLU A 45 1.47 24.94 -2.13
N TRP A 46 2.80 25.05 -2.13
CA TRP A 46 3.50 25.92 -3.08
C TRP A 46 3.24 25.50 -4.54
N ILE A 47 3.33 24.21 -4.86
CA ILE A 47 3.04 23.70 -6.21
C ILE A 47 1.57 23.98 -6.60
N ALA A 48 0.64 23.71 -5.70
CA ALA A 48 -0.79 23.92 -5.93
C ALA A 48 -1.12 25.38 -6.21
N ASN A 49 -0.48 26.32 -5.50
CA ASN A 49 -0.65 27.75 -5.73
C ASN A 49 -0.07 28.19 -7.09
N GLU A 50 1.12 27.71 -7.47
CA GLU A 50 1.74 28.03 -8.76
C GLU A 50 0.94 27.47 -9.95
N GLN A 51 0.26 26.33 -9.77
CA GLN A 51 -0.59 25.72 -10.81
C GLN A 51 -2.04 26.22 -10.78
N ASN A 52 -2.40 27.14 -9.88
CA ASN A 52 -3.76 27.64 -9.69
C ASN A 52 -4.78 26.51 -9.43
N CYS A 53 -4.40 25.52 -8.62
CA CYS A 53 -5.31 24.46 -8.18
C CYS A 53 -6.49 25.05 -7.39
N SER A 54 -7.65 24.44 -7.58
CA SER A 54 -8.92 24.75 -6.92
C SER A 54 -8.86 24.46 -5.41
N GLU A 55 -9.71 25.11 -4.63
CA GLU A 55 -9.78 24.87 -3.17
C GLU A 55 -10.14 23.41 -2.83
N SER A 56 -10.97 22.76 -3.67
CA SER A 56 -11.29 21.33 -3.52
C SER A 56 -10.09 20.40 -3.66
N GLU A 57 -9.07 20.80 -4.43
CA GLU A 57 -7.83 20.04 -4.59
C GLU A 57 -6.91 20.24 -3.38
N LYS A 58 -6.97 21.41 -2.74
CA LYS A 58 -6.19 21.72 -1.54
C LYS A 58 -6.66 20.92 -0.33
N ASP A 59 -7.95 20.67 -0.22
CA ASP A 59 -8.54 19.82 0.84
C ASP A 59 -8.02 18.38 0.80
N LEU A 60 -7.58 17.90 -0.37
CA LEU A 60 -7.06 16.54 -0.58
C LEU A 60 -5.56 16.42 -0.33
N LEU A 61 -4.85 17.52 -0.06
CA LEU A 61 -3.40 17.49 0.16
C LEU A 61 -3.02 16.60 1.35
N ASP A 62 -3.80 16.62 2.42
CA ASP A 62 -3.53 15.78 3.59
C ASP A 62 -3.71 14.29 3.28
N ASP A 63 -4.73 13.92 2.48
CA ASP A 63 -4.94 12.54 2.04
C ASP A 63 -3.82 12.08 1.07
N ILE A 64 -3.36 12.97 0.17
CA ILE A 64 -2.23 12.70 -0.73
C ILE A 64 -0.93 12.47 0.06
N LEU A 65 -0.71 13.22 1.13
CA LEU A 65 0.45 13.07 2.00
C LEU A 65 0.44 11.74 2.75
N GLU A 66 -0.72 11.34 3.26
CA GLU A 66 -0.91 10.04 3.91
C GLU A 66 -0.62 8.90 2.92
N TYR A 67 -1.11 9.01 1.69
CA TYR A 67 -0.86 8.03 0.64
C TYR A 67 0.62 7.94 0.21
N ALA A 68 1.31 9.07 0.15
CA ALA A 68 2.68 9.12 -0.36
C ALA A 68 3.74 8.60 0.62
N ASP A 69 3.42 8.40 1.90
CA ASP A 69 4.29 7.85 2.95
C ASP A 69 5.75 8.37 2.92
N GLY A 70 5.90 9.69 2.76
CA GLY A 70 7.21 10.33 2.73
C GLY A 70 7.90 10.43 1.36
N ASP A 71 7.30 9.90 0.29
CA ASP A 71 7.77 10.02 -1.10
C ASP A 71 7.18 11.27 -1.79
N MET A 72 8.00 12.31 -1.93
CA MET A 72 7.60 13.53 -2.62
C MET A 72 7.26 13.31 -4.10
N ARG A 73 7.92 12.37 -4.78
CA ARG A 73 7.65 12.10 -6.18
C ARG A 73 6.24 11.56 -6.32
N GLN A 74 5.89 10.56 -5.50
CA GLN A 74 4.54 10.00 -5.48
C GLN A 74 3.51 11.08 -5.18
N ALA A 75 3.73 11.90 -4.15
CA ALA A 75 2.82 12.98 -3.79
C ALA A 75 2.58 13.98 -4.95
N VAL A 76 3.64 14.42 -5.64
CA VAL A 76 3.51 15.35 -6.77
C VAL A 76 2.81 14.69 -7.96
N THR A 77 3.15 13.45 -8.28
CA THR A 77 2.51 12.72 -9.38
C THR A 77 1.03 12.50 -9.10
N THR A 78 0.64 12.16 -7.87
CA THR A 78 -0.77 12.02 -7.49
C THR A 78 -1.51 13.36 -7.60
N LEU A 79 -0.92 14.45 -7.09
CA LEU A 79 -1.51 15.79 -7.21
C LEU A 79 -1.69 16.19 -8.69
N GLN A 80 -0.71 15.91 -9.54
CA GLN A 80 -0.80 16.19 -10.97
C GLN A 80 -1.93 15.40 -11.65
N SER A 81 -2.08 14.11 -11.31
CA SER A 81 -3.16 13.27 -11.83
C SER A 81 -4.53 13.80 -11.42
N VAL A 82 -4.66 14.18 -10.14
CA VAL A 82 -5.86 14.82 -9.60
C VAL A 82 -6.19 16.12 -10.36
N HIS A 83 -5.20 16.98 -10.57
CA HIS A 83 -5.39 18.23 -11.28
C HIS A 83 -5.81 18.03 -12.75
N SER A 84 -5.18 17.06 -13.42
CA SER A 84 -5.56 16.69 -14.79
C SER A 84 -7.00 16.17 -14.88
N LEU A 85 -7.46 15.44 -13.86
CA LEU A 85 -8.83 14.93 -13.79
C LEU A 85 -9.82 16.09 -13.58
N ALA A 86 -9.48 17.03 -12.69
CA ALA A 86 -10.26 18.24 -12.41
C ALA A 86 -10.43 19.10 -13.67
N ALA A 87 -9.34 19.30 -14.42
CA ALA A 87 -9.35 20.05 -15.69
C ALA A 87 -10.24 19.38 -16.76
N GLY A 88 -10.42 18.06 -16.68
CA GLY A 88 -11.36 17.29 -17.51
C GLY A 88 -12.83 17.43 -17.11
N GLY A 89 -13.14 18.20 -16.05
CA GLY A 89 -14.50 18.44 -15.57
C GLY A 89 -15.02 17.38 -14.59
N ALA A 90 -14.18 16.45 -14.13
CA ALA A 90 -14.56 15.49 -13.11
C ALA A 90 -14.55 16.14 -11.72
N LYS A 91 -15.49 15.73 -10.86
CA LYS A 91 -15.49 16.15 -9.46
C LYS A 91 -14.34 15.44 -8.74
N VAL A 92 -13.47 16.22 -8.10
CA VAL A 92 -12.38 15.68 -7.30
C VAL A 92 -12.88 15.45 -5.88
N ASP A 93 -13.01 14.18 -5.50
CA ASP A 93 -13.38 13.73 -4.16
C ASP A 93 -12.36 12.68 -3.67
N LYS A 94 -12.40 12.32 -2.38
CA LYS A 94 -11.54 11.27 -1.81
C LYS A 94 -11.66 9.92 -2.53
N ALA A 95 -12.84 9.61 -3.06
CA ALA A 95 -13.06 8.40 -3.85
C ALA A 95 -12.24 8.41 -5.16
N ALA A 96 -12.20 9.55 -5.87
CA ALA A 96 -11.40 9.70 -7.08
C ALA A 96 -9.90 9.59 -6.76
N LEU A 97 -9.46 10.10 -5.61
CA LEU A 97 -8.08 9.93 -5.13
C LEU A 97 -7.75 8.46 -4.90
N ALA A 98 -8.64 7.70 -4.25
CA ALA A 98 -8.44 6.27 -4.01
C ALA A 98 -8.35 5.46 -5.33
N GLU A 99 -9.17 5.81 -6.33
CA GLU A 99 -9.11 5.20 -7.67
C GLU A 99 -7.79 5.51 -8.37
N ILE A 100 -7.32 6.77 -8.35
CA ILE A 100 -6.03 7.16 -8.93
C ILE A 100 -4.87 6.44 -8.23
N ALA A 101 -4.98 6.27 -6.91
CA ALA A 101 -4.00 5.59 -6.08
C ALA A 101 -4.03 4.06 -6.25
N GLY A 102 -5.06 3.51 -6.91
CA GLY A 102 -5.28 2.08 -7.06
C GLY A 102 -5.67 1.37 -5.75
N LEU A 103 -6.07 2.12 -4.71
CA LEU A 103 -6.46 1.53 -3.44
C LEU A 103 -7.88 0.94 -3.52
N PRO A 104 -8.11 -0.26 -2.95
CA PRO A 104 -9.45 -0.80 -2.87
C PRO A 104 -10.32 0.09 -1.96
N PRO A 105 -11.52 0.49 -2.39
CA PRO A 105 -12.47 1.21 -1.55
C PRO A 105 -12.76 0.46 -0.24
N PRO A 106 -12.97 1.18 0.88
CA PRO A 106 -13.19 0.54 2.18
C PRO A 106 -14.39 -0.41 2.18
N ALA A 107 -15.44 -0.10 1.40
CA ALA A 107 -16.62 -0.95 1.24
C ALA A 107 -16.30 -2.35 0.68
N ILE A 108 -15.30 -2.45 -0.19
CA ILE A 108 -14.85 -3.72 -0.77
C ILE A 108 -14.12 -4.55 0.26
N VAL A 109 -13.25 -3.91 1.06
CA VAL A 109 -12.56 -4.56 2.17
C VAL A 109 -13.56 -5.01 3.24
N ASP A 110 -14.61 -4.24 3.50
CA ASP A 110 -15.71 -4.63 4.40
C ASP A 110 -16.54 -5.80 3.86
N MET A 111 -16.78 -5.85 2.55
CA MET A 111 -17.44 -6.98 1.91
C MET A 111 -16.62 -8.26 2.07
N LEU A 112 -15.31 -8.19 1.81
CA LEU A 112 -14.38 -9.30 2.01
C LEU A 112 -14.37 -9.73 3.48
N TRP A 113 -14.28 -8.78 4.40
CA TRP A 113 -14.33 -9.05 5.85
C TRP A 113 -15.61 -9.77 6.28
N THR A 114 -16.76 -9.31 5.79
CA THR A 114 -18.06 -9.92 6.10
C THR A 114 -18.16 -11.33 5.53
N ALA A 115 -17.60 -11.58 4.35
CA ALA A 115 -17.53 -12.92 3.77
C ALA A 115 -16.68 -13.86 4.64
N LEU A 116 -15.55 -13.39 5.18
CA LEU A 116 -14.71 -14.17 6.11
C LEU A 116 -15.47 -14.54 7.40
N LEU A 117 -16.31 -13.66 7.93
CA LEU A 117 -17.11 -13.92 9.12
C LEU A 117 -18.30 -14.88 8.88
N SER A 118 -18.83 -14.90 7.65
CA SER A 118 -19.99 -15.69 7.24
C SER A 118 -19.74 -17.21 7.23
N ASN A 119 -18.48 -17.62 7.33
CA ASN A 119 -18.08 -19.01 7.57
C ASN A 119 -18.51 -20.00 6.48
N SER A 120 -18.80 -19.48 5.28
CA SER A 120 -19.21 -20.25 4.10
C SER A 120 -18.15 -20.09 3.02
N PHE A 121 -17.49 -21.19 2.66
CA PHE A 121 -16.46 -21.20 1.62
C PHE A 121 -17.01 -20.73 0.28
N ASP A 122 -18.19 -21.21 -0.13
CA ASP A 122 -18.84 -20.82 -1.39
C ASP A 122 -19.12 -19.32 -1.49
N THR A 123 -19.40 -18.67 -0.36
CA THR A 123 -19.66 -17.23 -0.32
C THR A 123 -18.35 -16.44 -0.47
N MET A 124 -17.30 -16.91 0.20
CA MET A 124 -15.97 -16.31 0.13
C MET A 124 -15.35 -16.45 -1.26
N GLU A 125 -15.43 -17.63 -1.88
CA GLU A 125 -14.92 -17.89 -3.24
C GLU A 125 -15.56 -16.93 -4.26
N LYS A 126 -16.90 -16.77 -4.23
CA LYS A 126 -17.61 -15.84 -5.11
C LYS A 126 -17.19 -14.39 -4.90
N VAL A 127 -16.95 -13.98 -3.66
CA VAL A 127 -16.45 -12.62 -3.38
C VAL A 127 -15.05 -12.46 -3.96
N VAL A 128 -14.15 -13.40 -3.71
CA VAL A 128 -12.78 -13.37 -4.29
C VAL A 128 -12.81 -13.35 -5.82
N GLU A 129 -13.65 -14.14 -6.47
CA GLU A 129 -13.83 -14.10 -7.93
C GLU A 129 -14.34 -12.75 -8.42
N THR A 130 -15.28 -12.13 -7.68
CA THR A 130 -15.80 -10.80 -8.01
C THR A 130 -14.71 -9.74 -7.89
N LEU A 131 -13.89 -9.80 -6.83
CA LEU A 131 -12.77 -8.88 -6.62
C LEU A 131 -11.70 -9.00 -7.71
N SER A 132 -11.37 -10.24 -8.10
CA SER A 132 -10.46 -10.50 -9.21
C SER A 132 -11.02 -9.99 -10.54
N ALA A 133 -12.34 -10.12 -10.76
CA ALA A 133 -13.01 -9.61 -11.97
C ALA A 133 -13.06 -8.08 -12.02
N GLU A 134 -13.14 -7.40 -10.87
CA GLU A 134 -13.03 -5.95 -10.75
C GLU A 134 -11.59 -5.43 -10.97
N GLY A 135 -10.60 -6.33 -10.97
CA GLY A 135 -9.21 -6.01 -11.31
C GLY A 135 -8.39 -5.44 -10.15
N PHE A 136 -8.83 -5.63 -8.90
CA PHE A 136 -8.04 -5.23 -7.74
C PHE A 136 -6.87 -6.18 -7.53
N SER A 137 -5.69 -5.62 -7.27
CA SER A 137 -4.50 -6.43 -6.96
C SER A 137 -4.68 -7.16 -5.62
N ALA A 138 -4.42 -8.46 -5.61
CA ALA A 138 -4.50 -9.26 -4.39
C ALA A 138 -3.53 -8.76 -3.30
N GLN A 139 -2.38 -8.20 -3.68
CA GLN A 139 -1.39 -7.65 -2.74
C GLN A 139 -1.97 -6.47 -1.95
N LEU A 140 -2.65 -5.55 -2.64
CA LEU A 140 -3.27 -4.38 -2.00
C LEU A 140 -4.44 -4.79 -1.11
N LEU A 141 -5.23 -5.78 -1.53
CA LEU A 141 -6.31 -6.33 -0.71
C LEU A 141 -5.78 -6.97 0.57
N LEU A 142 -4.71 -7.76 0.49
CA LEU A 142 -4.06 -8.37 1.65
C LEU A 142 -3.48 -7.31 2.59
N SER A 143 -2.76 -6.33 2.05
CA SER A 143 -2.22 -5.21 2.82
C SER A 143 -3.31 -4.40 3.53
N ALA A 144 -4.47 -4.20 2.89
CA ALA A 144 -5.62 -3.52 3.49
C ALA A 144 -6.35 -4.38 4.54
N LEU A 145 -6.24 -5.71 4.46
CA LEU A 145 -6.84 -6.65 5.41
C LEU A 145 -6.06 -6.73 6.73
N VAL A 146 -4.73 -6.60 6.69
CA VAL A 146 -3.85 -6.73 7.87
C VAL A 146 -4.25 -5.78 9.02
N PRO A 147 -4.49 -4.47 8.82
CA PRO A 147 -4.91 -3.58 9.90
C PRO A 147 -6.22 -4.03 10.56
N LYS A 148 -7.18 -4.55 9.79
CA LYS A 148 -8.45 -5.06 10.32
C LYS A 148 -8.23 -6.32 11.16
N LEU A 149 -7.41 -7.26 10.67
CA LEU A 149 -7.06 -8.49 11.41
C LEU A 149 -6.32 -8.20 12.73
N VAL A 150 -5.42 -7.22 12.74
CA VAL A 150 -4.66 -6.86 13.94
C VAL A 150 -5.56 -6.22 15.00
N THR A 151 -6.46 -5.34 14.57
CA THR A 151 -7.36 -4.56 15.45
C THR A 151 -8.49 -5.41 16.04
N ASP A 152 -8.88 -6.48 15.34
CA ASP A 152 -9.99 -7.34 15.77
C ASP A 152 -9.75 -7.97 17.15
N GLN A 153 -10.74 -7.94 18.02
CA GLN A 153 -10.63 -8.46 19.39
C GLN A 153 -11.12 -9.90 19.53
N ASP A 154 -11.87 -10.40 18.55
CA ASP A 154 -12.49 -11.73 18.62
C ASP A 154 -11.53 -12.86 18.20
N LEU A 155 -10.40 -12.51 17.57
CA LEU A 155 -9.38 -13.45 17.11
C LEU A 155 -8.31 -13.73 18.18
N ASN A 156 -8.03 -15.02 18.37
CA ASN A 156 -6.93 -15.48 19.21
C ASN A 156 -5.57 -14.97 18.69
N GLU A 157 -4.65 -14.61 19.60
CA GLU A 157 -3.30 -14.14 19.24
C GLU A 157 -2.52 -15.16 18.39
N LEU A 158 -2.68 -16.46 18.68
CA LEU A 158 -2.06 -17.53 17.90
C LEU A 158 -2.58 -17.56 16.47
N SER A 159 -3.89 -17.41 16.30
CA SER A 159 -4.53 -17.36 14.97
C SER A 159 -4.11 -16.12 14.20
N LYS A 160 -3.96 -14.97 14.87
CA LYS A 160 -3.41 -13.75 14.24
C LYS A 160 -1.98 -13.95 13.74
N ALA A 161 -1.14 -14.60 14.55
CA ALA A 161 0.24 -14.90 14.16
C ALA A 161 0.30 -15.86 12.97
N GLU A 162 -0.53 -16.91 12.97
CA GLU A 162 -0.62 -17.86 11.87
C GLU A 162 -1.08 -17.18 10.56
N LEU A 163 -2.08 -16.31 10.63
CA LEU A 163 -2.55 -15.53 9.48
C LEU A 163 -1.49 -14.56 8.96
N ALA A 164 -0.77 -13.88 9.85
CA ALA A 164 0.31 -12.97 9.45
C ALA A 164 1.43 -13.71 8.69
N ILE A 165 1.80 -14.91 9.14
CA ILE A 165 2.78 -15.76 8.44
C ILE A 165 2.24 -16.15 7.06
N ARG A 166 0.97 -16.57 6.99
CA ARG A 166 0.39 -17.00 5.72
C ARG A 166 0.26 -15.86 4.70
N ILE A 167 -0.08 -14.66 5.16
CA ILE A 167 -0.10 -13.45 4.33
C ILE A 167 1.30 -13.18 3.78
N ALA A 168 2.34 -13.22 4.62
CA ALA A 168 3.71 -12.99 4.20
C ALA A 168 4.19 -14.02 3.15
N GLU A 169 3.83 -15.31 3.32
CA GLU A 169 4.10 -16.34 2.32
C GLU A 169 3.35 -16.11 1.01
N ALA A 170 2.09 -15.69 1.08
CA ALA A 170 1.28 -15.38 -0.09
C ALA A 170 1.86 -14.18 -0.86
N GLU A 171 2.24 -13.10 -0.17
CA GLU A 171 2.89 -11.94 -0.78
C GLU A 171 4.21 -12.32 -1.45
N LYS A 172 5.03 -13.13 -0.78
CA LYS A 172 6.27 -13.65 -1.37
C LYS A 172 5.98 -14.43 -2.66
N ASN A 173 5.02 -15.35 -2.63
CA ASN A 173 4.65 -16.15 -3.80
C ASN A 173 4.14 -15.27 -4.94
N MET A 174 3.35 -14.23 -4.65
CA MET A 174 2.89 -13.26 -5.65
C MET A 174 4.07 -12.49 -6.27
N ILE A 175 5.07 -12.07 -5.47
CA ILE A 175 6.29 -11.41 -5.97
C ILE A 175 7.10 -12.36 -6.88
N GLU A 176 7.11 -13.66 -6.59
CA GLU A 176 7.77 -14.69 -7.39
C GLU A 176 6.98 -15.08 -8.66
N GLY A 177 5.80 -14.46 -8.90
CA GLY A 177 4.98 -14.68 -10.09
C GLY A 177 3.91 -15.77 -9.92
N GLY A 178 3.52 -16.09 -8.69
CA GLY A 178 2.39 -16.95 -8.40
C GLY A 178 1.04 -16.31 -8.77
N ASP A 179 0.02 -17.16 -8.97
CA ASP A 179 -1.33 -16.72 -9.31
C ASP A 179 -1.99 -15.95 -8.15
N GLU A 180 -2.42 -14.71 -8.41
CA GLU A 180 -2.97 -13.82 -7.39
C GLU A 180 -4.26 -14.35 -6.77
N GLN A 181 -5.17 -14.91 -7.59
CA GLN A 181 -6.46 -15.40 -7.14
C GLN A 181 -6.30 -16.60 -6.21
N LEU A 182 -5.44 -17.56 -6.57
CA LEU A 182 -5.17 -18.73 -5.73
C LEU A 182 -4.49 -18.35 -4.41
N GLN A 183 -3.56 -17.40 -4.42
CA GLN A 183 -2.91 -16.95 -3.18
C GLN A 183 -3.91 -16.24 -2.27
N LEU A 184 -4.77 -15.37 -2.82
CA LEU A 184 -5.82 -14.70 -2.05
C LEU A 184 -6.82 -15.72 -1.45
N LEU A 185 -7.29 -16.66 -2.27
CA LEU A 185 -8.19 -17.73 -1.82
C LEU A 185 -7.58 -18.56 -0.68
N THR A 186 -6.27 -18.82 -0.75
CA THR A 186 -5.58 -19.60 0.28
C THR A 186 -5.47 -18.84 1.61
N VAL A 187 -5.23 -17.53 1.57
CA VAL A 187 -5.25 -16.70 2.79
C VAL A 187 -6.67 -16.62 3.36
N CYS A 188 -7.67 -16.40 2.51
CA CYS A 188 -9.05 -16.28 2.95
C CYS A 188 -9.60 -17.59 3.53
N SER A 189 -9.24 -18.76 2.98
CA SER A 189 -9.66 -20.06 3.52
C SER A 189 -9.07 -20.35 4.90
N LEU A 190 -7.81 -19.97 5.12
CA LEU A 190 -7.18 -20.06 6.43
C LEU A 190 -7.84 -19.09 7.43
N ALA A 191 -8.13 -17.86 7.00
CA ALA A 191 -8.82 -16.87 7.83
C ALA A 191 -10.17 -17.41 8.32
N VAL A 192 -10.99 -17.97 7.43
CA VAL A 192 -12.26 -18.62 7.81
C VAL A 192 -12.05 -19.70 8.86
N SER A 193 -11.07 -20.60 8.65
CA SER A 193 -10.76 -21.67 9.60
C SER A 193 -10.34 -21.15 10.99
N CYS A 194 -9.59 -20.04 11.03
CA CYS A 194 -9.21 -19.37 12.27
C CYS A 194 -10.41 -18.76 13.00
N PHE A 195 -11.37 -18.20 12.27
CA PHE A 195 -12.61 -17.67 12.85
C PHE A 195 -13.50 -18.79 13.42
N GLU A 196 -13.53 -19.98 12.80
CA GLU A 196 -14.24 -21.16 13.33
C GLU A 196 -13.69 -21.63 14.67
N GLN A 197 -12.36 -21.77 14.74
CA GLN A 197 -11.68 -22.24 15.95
C GLN A 197 -11.89 -21.26 17.11
N SER A 198 -11.85 -19.95 16.83
CA SER A 198 -12.05 -18.92 17.86
C SER A 198 -13.49 -18.92 18.40
N LYS A 199 -14.50 -19.18 17.55
CA LYS A 199 -15.90 -19.35 18.00
C LYS A 199 -16.12 -20.60 18.85
N THR A 200 -15.40 -21.69 18.55
CA THR A 200 -15.50 -22.96 19.29
C THR A 200 -14.87 -22.88 20.68
N ILE A 201 -13.88 -22.01 20.88
CA ILE A 201 -13.21 -21.82 22.19
C ILE A 201 -14.00 -20.88 23.11
N ASN A 202 -14.82 -19.99 22.54
CA ASN A 202 -15.66 -19.03 23.28
C ASN A 202 -17.08 -19.54 23.63
N GLN A 203 -17.41 -20.80 23.29
CA GLN A 203 -18.61 -21.51 23.75
C GLN A 203 -18.27 -22.50 24.87
#